data_AF-A0A7C2TXS2-F1
#
_entry.id   AF-A0A7C2TXS2-F1
#
_cell.length_a   1.000
_cell.length_b   1.000
_cell.length_c   1.000
_cell.angle_alpha   90.00
_cell.angle_beta   90.00
_cell.angle_gamma   90.00
#
_symmetry.space_group_name_H-M   'P 1'
#
loop_
_entity.id
_entity.type
_entity.pdbx_description
1 polymer ?
#
loop_
_entity_poly.entity_id
_entity_poly.type
_entity_poly.pdbx_seq_one_letter_code
_entity_poly.pdbx_strand_id
1 'polypeptide(L)'
;MPEAQPVIVDTNIVSSALLKSQTAFMDFLLTAPQKFYLCERCIVEIFNHKEKIVTCSELSKAEIAKLYHLLLSKAHLFKEELISISKFR
;
A
#
# COMPACT_ATOMS: atom_id res chain seq x y z
N MET A 1 -9.24 9.30 -24.37
CA MET A 1 -9.50 8.10 -23.55
C MET A 1 -9.96 8.59 -22.19
N PRO A 2 -11.00 7.99 -21.56
CA PRO A 2 -11.36 8.38 -20.21
C PRO A 2 -10.16 8.17 -19.28
N GLU A 3 -9.90 9.14 -18.39
CA GLU A 3 -8.86 8.97 -17.37
C GLU A 3 -9.19 7.74 -16.51
N ALA A 4 -8.18 6.91 -16.25
CA ALA A 4 -8.34 5.72 -15.44
C ALA A 4 -8.77 6.13 -14.02
N GLN A 5 -9.83 5.52 -13.48
CA GLN A 5 -10.35 5.89 -12.17
C GLN A 5 -9.31 5.63 -11.07
N PRO A 6 -9.13 6.56 -10.11
CA PRO A 6 -8.19 6.38 -9.01
C PRO A 6 -8.62 5.24 -8.10
N VAL A 7 -7.64 4.53 -7.54
CA VAL A 7 -7.86 3.40 -6.65
C VAL A 7 -7.38 3.79 -5.26
N ILE A 8 -8.27 3.74 -4.28
CA ILE A 8 -7.93 3.91 -2.86
C ILE A 8 -7.66 2.52 -2.29
N VAL A 9 -6.47 2.33 -1.72
CA VAL A 9 -6.03 1.03 -1.19
C VAL A 9 -6.07 1.08 0.33
N ASP A 10 -6.75 0.10 0.92
CA ASP A 10 -6.81 -0.10 2.37
C ASP A 10 -5.49 -0.69 2.89
N THR A 11 -5.07 -0.28 4.09
CA THR A 11 -3.90 -0.85 4.77
C THR A 11 -3.96 -2.37 4.90
N ASN A 12 -5.14 -2.98 5.07
CA ASN A 12 -5.30 -4.41 5.18
C ASN A 12 -4.96 -5.15 3.88
N ILE A 13 -5.23 -4.52 2.72
CA ILE A 13 -4.83 -5.08 1.42
C ILE A 13 -3.31 -5.09 1.31
N VAL A 14 -2.66 -3.98 1.68
CA VAL A 14 -1.19 -3.89 1.68
C VAL A 14 -0.56 -4.87 2.67
N SER A 15 -1.10 -4.97 3.88
CA SER A 15 -0.62 -5.89 4.91
C SER A 15 -0.79 -7.35 4.48
N SER A 16 -1.91 -7.69 3.84
CA SER A 16 -2.13 -9.02 3.29
C SER A 16 -1.13 -9.37 2.19
N ALA A 17 -0.84 -8.40 1.30
CA ALA A 17 0.16 -8.56 0.25
C ALA A 17 1.60 -8.67 0.79
N LEU A 18 1.89 -8.09 1.95
CA LEU A 18 3.19 -8.21 2.63
C LEU A 18 3.36 -9.54 3.38
N LEU A 19 2.27 -10.25 3.69
CA LEU A 19 2.31 -11.51 4.45
C LEU A 19 2.17 -12.75 3.59
N LYS A 20 1.45 -12.66 2.47
CA LYS A 20 1.22 -13.78 1.56
C LYS A 20 1.91 -13.55 0.23
N SER A 21 2.27 -14.64 -0.43
CA SER A 21 2.80 -14.67 -1.79
C SER A 21 1.76 -14.28 -2.86
N GLN A 22 1.06 -13.14 -2.68
CA GLN A 22 0.07 -12.65 -3.64
C GLN A 22 0.73 -11.85 -4.77
N THR A 23 0.90 -12.51 -5.92
CA THR A 23 1.37 -11.86 -7.16
C THR A 23 0.39 -10.80 -7.67
N ALA A 24 -0.92 -11.03 -7.53
CA ALA A 24 -1.96 -10.19 -8.11
C ALA A 24 -1.90 -8.72 -7.67
N PHE A 25 -1.66 -8.44 -6.38
CA PHE A 25 -1.57 -7.06 -5.89
C PHE A 25 -0.27 -6.36 -6.36
N MET A 26 0.85 -7.09 -6.40
CA MET A 26 2.11 -6.54 -6.90
C MET A 26 2.04 -6.27 -8.41
N ASP A 27 1.50 -7.20 -9.19
CA ASP A 27 1.30 -7.06 -10.63
C ASP A 27 0.35 -5.90 -10.93
N PHE A 28 -0.69 -5.76 -10.12
CA PHE A 28 -1.60 -4.62 -10.19
C PHE A 28 -0.88 -3.30 -9.91
N LEU A 29 -0.10 -3.17 -8.84
CA LEU A 29 0.69 -1.95 -8.57
C LEU A 29 1.71 -1.62 -9.67
N LEU A 30 2.26 -2.63 -10.34
CA LEU A 30 3.27 -2.48 -11.39
C LEU A 30 2.69 -2.06 -12.74
N THR A 31 1.53 -2.62 -13.10
CA THR A 31 1.00 -2.57 -14.48
C THR A 31 -0.21 -1.66 -14.63
N ALA A 32 -0.89 -1.33 -13.52
CA ALA A 32 -2.09 -0.52 -13.56
C ALA A 32 -1.80 0.91 -14.04
N PRO A 33 -2.55 1.44 -15.01
CA PRO A 33 -2.50 2.85 -15.39
C PRO A 33 -3.16 3.78 -14.36
N GLN A 34 -3.87 3.22 -13.37
CA GLN A 34 -4.57 3.97 -12.33
C GLN A 34 -3.61 4.63 -11.33
N LYS A 35 -4.02 5.78 -10.78
CA LYS A 35 -3.35 6.39 -9.62
C LYS A 35 -3.77 5.65 -8.35
N PHE A 36 -2.79 5.28 -7.54
CA PHE A 36 -3.02 4.62 -6.26
C PHE A 36 -2.97 5.62 -5.13
N TYR A 37 -3.93 5.56 -4.21
CA TYR A 37 -3.97 6.39 -3.01
C TYR A 37 -3.92 5.51 -1.77
N LEU A 38 -3.11 5.91 -0.81
CA LEU A 38 -2.93 5.23 0.46
C LEU A 38 -2.83 6.24 1.58
N CYS A 39 -3.34 5.91 2.76
CA CYS A 39 -3.11 6.73 3.94
C CYS A 39 -1.63 6.68 4.31
N GLU A 40 -1.03 7.82 4.64
CA GLU A 40 0.37 7.88 5.11
C GLU A 40 0.62 6.96 6.32
N ARG A 41 -0.40 6.78 7.18
CA ARG A 41 -0.37 5.89 8.33
C ARG A 41 -0.03 4.45 7.94
N CYS A 42 -0.41 4.01 6.75
CA CYS A 42 -0.07 2.68 6.27
C CYS A 42 1.45 2.48 6.17
N ILE A 43 2.19 3.49 5.71
CA ILE A 43 3.67 3.41 5.63
C ILE A 43 4.27 3.33 7.03
N VAL A 44 3.74 4.11 7.98
CA VAL A 44 4.16 4.09 9.38
C VAL A 44 3.91 2.71 10.02
N GLU A 45 2.73 2.14 9.80
CA GLU A 45 2.36 0.80 10.31
C GLU A 45 3.28 -0.29 9.74
N ILE A 46 3.56 -0.28 8.43
CA ILE A 46 4.48 -1.23 7.80
C ILE A 46 5.89 -1.10 8.40
N PHE A 47 6.38 0.13 8.57
CA PHE A 47 7.70 0.36 9.14
C PHE A 47 7.81 -0.11 10.60
N ASN A 48 6.80 0.16 11.40
CA ASN A 48 6.74 -0.26 12.80
C ASN A 48 6.66 -1.79 12.94
N HIS A 49 5.97 -2.46 12.01
CA HIS A 49 5.79 -3.91 12.03
C HIS A 49 6.78 -4.69 11.15
N LYS A 50 7.79 -4.04 10.57
CA LYS A 50 8.74 -4.67 9.61
C LYS A 50 9.35 -5.99 10.08
N GLU A 51 9.76 -6.10 11.34
CA GLU A 51 10.37 -7.32 11.87
C GLU A 51 9.36 -8.47 11.95
N LYS A 52 8.12 -8.15 12.35
CA LYS A 52 7.02 -9.10 12.38
C LYS A 52 6.63 -9.52 10.97
N ILE A 53 6.58 -8.59 10.01
CA ILE A 53 6.33 -8.89 8.60
C ILE A 53 7.38 -9.86 8.07
N VAL A 54 8.67 -9.57 8.29
CA VAL A 54 9.77 -10.45 7.85
C VAL A 54 9.69 -11.84 8.48
N THR A 55 9.22 -11.95 9.72
CA THR A 55 9.13 -13.24 10.43
C THR A 55 7.89 -14.05 10.04
N CYS A 56 6.78 -13.38 9.71
CA CYS A 56 5.49 -14.01 9.45
C CYS A 56 5.11 -14.09 7.96
N SER A 57 5.90 -13.48 7.07
CA SER A 57 5.61 -13.45 5.64
C SER A 57 6.08 -14.72 4.93
N GLU A 58 5.32 -15.13 3.92
CA GLU A 58 5.74 -16.11 2.92
C GLU A 58 6.75 -15.54 1.92
N LEU A 59 6.94 -14.22 1.90
CA LEU A 59 7.86 -13.53 0.99
C LEU A 59 9.29 -13.52 1.53
N SER A 60 10.25 -13.57 0.62
CA SER A 60 11.64 -13.28 0.96
C SER A 60 11.82 -11.82 1.37
N LYS A 61 12.88 -11.53 2.13
CA LYS A 61 13.26 -10.15 2.49
C LYS A 61 13.41 -9.25 1.26
N ALA A 62 13.88 -9.80 0.14
CA ALA A 62 14.05 -9.06 -1.11
C ALA A 62 12.70 -8.68 -1.75
N GLU A 63 11.73 -9.59 -1.72
CA GLU A 63 10.37 -9.33 -2.21
C GLU A 63 9.63 -8.32 -1.33
N ILE A 64 9.77 -8.41 -0.01
CA ILE A 64 9.24 -7.42 0.93
C ILE A 64 9.82 -6.04 0.64
N ALA A 65 11.14 -5.94 0.45
CA ALA A 65 11.80 -4.68 0.11
C ALA A 65 11.33 -4.12 -1.23
N LYS A 66 11.14 -4.99 -2.24
CA LYS A 66 10.60 -4.61 -3.55
C LYS A 66 9.17 -4.06 -3.44
N LEU A 67 8.30 -4.72 -2.68
CA LEU A 67 6.93 -4.26 -2.45
C LEU A 67 6.92 -2.91 -1.71
N TYR A 68 7.75 -2.76 -0.68
CA TYR A 68 7.88 -1.50 0.04
C TYR A 68 8.35 -0.35 -0.88
N HIS A 69 9.33 -0.61 -1.74
CA HIS A 69 9.78 0.35 -2.74
C HIS A 69 8.67 0.72 -3.75
N LEU A 70 7.88 -0.26 -4.19
CA LEU A 70 6.75 -0.01 -5.09
C LEU A 70 5.69 0.88 -4.43
N LEU A 71 5.34 0.62 -3.17
CA LEU A 71 4.40 1.45 -2.43
C LEU A 71 4.90 2.90 -2.33
N LEU A 72 6.18 3.10 -2.00
CA LEU A 72 6.76 4.45 -1.89
C LEU A 72 6.87 5.18 -3.23
N SER A 73 7.08 4.46 -4.34
CA SER A 73 7.29 5.08 -5.66
C SER A 73 6.02 5.26 -6.48
N LYS A 74 4.97 4.47 -6.22
CA LYS A 74 3.72 4.47 -6.99
C LYS A 74 2.51 4.98 -6.24
N ALA A 75 2.49 4.89 -4.91
CA ALA A 75 1.34 5.34 -4.13
C ALA A 75 1.39 6.85 -3.86
N HIS A 76 0.28 7.52 -4.10
CA HIS A 76 0.01 8.86 -3.62
C HIS A 76 -0.43 8.78 -2.16
N LEU A 77 0.45 9.22 -1.26
CA LEU A 77 0.15 9.24 0.16
C LEU A 77 -0.77 10.40 0.52
N PHE A 78 -1.92 10.07 1.09
CA PHE A 78 -2.89 11.03 1.60
C PHE A 78 -2.67 11.20 3.10
N LYS A 79 -2.56 12.46 3.54
CA LYS A 79 -2.35 12.78 4.96
C LYS A 79 -3.64 12.61 5.74
N GLU A 80 -3.61 11.86 6.84
CA GLU A 80 -4.82 11.58 7.62
C GLU A 80 -5.35 12.87 8.28
N GLU A 81 -4.46 13.79 8.62
CA GLU A 81 -4.77 15.12 9.17
C GLU A 81 -5.63 15.99 8.23
N LEU A 82 -5.58 15.74 6.92
CA LEU A 82 -6.42 16.43 5.93
C LEU A 82 -7.83 15.85 5.85
N ILE A 83 -8.05 14.68 6.46
CA ILE A 83 -9.38 14.11 6.70
C ILE A 83 -9.97 14.79 7.94
N SER A 84 -9.98 16.13 7.97
CA SER A 84 -10.59 16.89 9.06
C SER A 84 -12.12 16.89 8.91
N ILE A 85 -12.76 16.48 10.02
CA ILE A 85 -14.14 16.50 10.59
C ILE A 85 -15.28 17.27 9.86
N SER A 86 -15.06 17.93 8.74
CA SER A 86 -16.06 18.68 7.95
C SER A 86 -17.25 17.85 7.41
N LYS A 87 -17.22 16.51 7.52
CA LYS A 87 -18.28 15.62 7.02
C LYS A 87 -19.17 15.00 8.10
N PHE A 88 -19.05 15.40 9.36
CA PHE A 88 -20.05 15.08 10.39
C PHE A 88 -20.81 16.37 10.75
N ARG A 89 -21.67 16.82 9.82
CA ARG A 89 -22.75 17.78 10.11
C ARG A 89 -24.06 17.00 10.17
#